data_AF-A0A452Y8W6-F1
#
_entry.id   AF-A0A452Y8W6-F1
#
_cell.length_a   1.000
_cell.length_b   1.000
_cell.length_c   1.000
_cell.angle_alpha   90.00
_cell.angle_beta   90.00
_cell.angle_gamma   90.00
#
_symmetry.space_group_name_H-M   'P 1'
#
loop_
_entity.id
_entity.type
_entity.pdbx_description
1 polymer ?
#
loop_
_entity_poly.entity_id
_entity_poly.type
_entity_poly.pdbx_seq_one_letter_code
_entity_poly.pdbx_strand_id
1 'polypeptide(L)'
;MNHLKQHARDADGLTHFLTYADNNAVGYFVKQGFTKEITFDKERWQGYIKDYDGGILMECKIDQKLPYVDLATMIRHQRQAIDEKIRELSNCHIVYSGIDFQKKEAGIPRRLMKPEDIPGLREAGWTPDQWGHSKSRSTFSSDYNTYRQQLTSLMRMLLKSLVDHADAWPFKEPVDSRDVPDYYDIIKDPIDLKTMSRRVESEQYYVTLEMFVADLKRMFINARTYNSPDTIYFKCSTRLEAYFTNRIQSHLAQAASTKN
;
A
#
# COMPACT_ATOMS: atom_id res chain seq x y z
N MET A 1 28.32 -23.78 -12.81
CA MET A 1 29.36 -22.72 -12.80
C MET A 1 30.09 -22.62 -11.47
N ASN A 2 29.42 -22.59 -10.31
CA ASN A 2 30.09 -22.51 -9.00
C ASN A 2 31.11 -23.64 -8.75
N HIS A 3 30.74 -24.90 -9.01
CA HIS A 3 31.68 -26.03 -8.91
C HIS A 3 32.89 -25.85 -9.84
N LEU A 4 32.66 -25.40 -11.07
CA LEU A 4 33.74 -25.15 -12.04
C LEU A 4 34.69 -24.06 -11.54
N LYS A 5 34.18 -22.93 -11.05
CA LYS A 5 35.01 -21.85 -10.50
C LYS A 5 35.83 -22.30 -9.30
N GLN A 6 35.21 -23.07 -8.40
CA GLN A 6 35.91 -23.58 -7.23
C GLN A 6 37.03 -24.54 -7.61
N HIS A 7 36.73 -25.50 -8.48
CA HIS A 7 37.73 -26.46 -8.95
C HIS A 7 38.87 -25.77 -9.72
N ALA A 8 38.53 -24.89 -10.68
CA ALA A 8 39.50 -24.13 -11.45
C ALA A 8 40.43 -23.29 -10.58
N ARG A 9 39.92 -22.71 -9.49
CA ARG A 9 40.76 -21.99 -8.52
C ARG A 9 41.62 -22.95 -7.69
N ASP A 10 40.98 -23.94 -7.05
CA ASP A 10 41.61 -24.74 -6.01
C ASP A 10 42.59 -25.78 -6.59
N ALA A 11 42.28 -26.36 -7.76
CA ALA A 11 43.09 -27.38 -8.42
C ALA A 11 44.04 -26.77 -9.47
N ASP A 12 43.55 -25.86 -10.30
CA ASP A 12 44.31 -25.34 -11.45
C ASP A 12 44.97 -23.97 -11.18
N GLY A 13 44.67 -23.33 -10.05
CA GLY A 13 45.20 -22.00 -9.71
C GLY A 13 44.69 -20.88 -10.63
N LEU A 14 43.58 -21.10 -11.33
CA LEU A 14 43.04 -20.13 -12.28
C LEU A 14 42.45 -18.92 -11.55
N THR A 15 42.68 -17.75 -12.17
CA THR A 15 42.25 -16.45 -11.63
C THR A 15 41.16 -15.79 -12.48
N HIS A 16 41.01 -16.21 -13.74
CA HIS A 16 40.10 -15.59 -14.70
C HIS A 16 39.48 -16.65 -15.61
N PHE A 17 38.24 -16.40 -16.04
CA PHE A 17 37.63 -17.04 -17.19
C PHE A 17 37.36 -16.00 -18.27
N LEU A 18 37.67 -16.35 -19.51
CA LEU A 18 37.29 -15.59 -20.70
C LEU A 18 36.35 -16.44 -21.55
N THR A 19 35.31 -15.83 -22.10
CA THR A 19 34.36 -16.51 -22.98
C THR A 19 33.80 -15.56 -24.02
N TYR A 20 33.54 -16.07 -25.23
CA TYR A 20 32.65 -15.42 -26.18
C TYR A 20 31.23 -15.91 -25.91
N ALA A 21 30.35 -15.02 -25.45
CA ALA A 21 28.95 -15.32 -25.20
C ALA A 21 28.09 -14.87 -26.39
N ASP A 22 27.13 -15.70 -26.80
CA ASP A 22 26.06 -15.24 -27.68
C ASP A 22 25.13 -14.24 -26.96
N ASN A 23 24.33 -13.50 -27.71
CA ASN A 23 23.42 -12.49 -27.17
C ASN A 23 22.39 -13.05 -26.17
N ASN A 24 22.03 -14.33 -26.29
CA ASN A 24 21.04 -14.98 -25.43
C ASN A 24 21.65 -15.45 -24.10
N ALA A 25 22.95 -15.74 -24.09
CA ALA A 25 23.69 -16.25 -22.93
C ALA A 25 24.31 -15.14 -22.09
N VAL A 26 24.41 -13.89 -22.59
CA VAL A 26 24.95 -12.75 -21.82
C VAL A 26 24.30 -12.66 -20.44
N GLY A 27 22.96 -12.76 -20.36
CA GLY A 27 22.24 -12.67 -19.08
C GLY A 27 22.62 -13.77 -18.09
N TYR A 28 22.92 -14.98 -18.58
CA TYR A 28 23.43 -16.07 -17.74
C TYR A 28 24.84 -15.74 -17.23
N PHE A 29 25.75 -15.33 -18.12
CA PHE A 29 27.13 -15.01 -17.76
C PHE A 29 27.22 -13.82 -16.78
N VAL A 30 26.41 -12.78 -16.95
CA VAL A 30 26.30 -11.67 -15.99
C VAL A 30 25.89 -12.17 -14.61
N LYS A 31 24.89 -13.07 -14.51
CA LYS A 31 24.49 -13.68 -13.22
C LYS A 31 25.60 -14.55 -12.62
N GLN A 32 26.49 -15.08 -13.44
CA GLN A 32 27.68 -15.79 -13.00
C GLN A 32 28.87 -14.86 -12.74
N GLY A 33 28.70 -13.53 -12.71
CA GLY A 33 29.77 -12.58 -12.41
C GLY A 33 30.77 -12.37 -13.55
N PHE A 34 30.35 -12.56 -14.80
CA PHE A 34 31.09 -12.09 -15.97
C PHE A 34 30.70 -10.65 -16.32
N THR A 35 31.67 -9.88 -16.79
CA THR A 35 31.51 -8.52 -17.31
C THR A 35 31.98 -8.44 -18.76
N LYS A 36 31.49 -7.45 -19.51
CA LYS A 36 31.95 -7.16 -20.88
C LYS A 36 33.26 -6.37 -20.90
N GLU A 37 33.62 -5.76 -19.77
CA GLU A 37 34.88 -5.03 -19.61
C GLU A 37 36.01 -6.02 -19.34
N ILE A 38 36.99 -6.07 -20.25
CA ILE A 38 38.13 -6.98 -20.14
C ILE A 38 39.30 -6.21 -19.52
N THR A 39 39.54 -6.50 -18.25
CA THR A 39 40.66 -6.00 -17.46
C THR A 39 41.88 -6.92 -17.50
N PHE A 40 41.69 -8.18 -17.92
CA PHE A 40 42.79 -9.12 -18.09
C PHE A 40 43.75 -8.69 -19.21
N ASP A 41 45.04 -8.72 -18.90
CA ASP A 41 46.11 -8.26 -19.80
C ASP A 41 46.04 -8.94 -21.17
N LYS A 42 45.98 -8.11 -22.22
CA LYS A 42 45.71 -8.51 -23.60
C LYS A 42 46.74 -9.50 -24.12
N GLU A 43 48.01 -9.32 -23.76
CA GLU A 43 49.11 -10.19 -24.18
C GLU A 43 48.96 -11.62 -23.67
N ARG A 44 48.21 -11.83 -22.58
CA ARG A 44 48.02 -13.14 -21.95
C ARG A 44 46.92 -13.99 -22.60
N TRP A 45 46.09 -13.42 -23.47
CA TRP A 45 44.95 -14.14 -24.07
C TRP A 45 44.79 -13.93 -25.56
N GLN A 46 45.23 -12.80 -26.10
CA GLN A 46 45.10 -12.51 -27.53
C GLN A 46 45.92 -13.54 -28.34
N GLY A 47 45.28 -14.20 -29.29
CA GLY A 47 45.88 -15.27 -30.11
C GLY A 47 45.89 -16.67 -29.46
N TYR A 48 45.52 -16.78 -28.19
CA TYR A 48 45.39 -18.08 -27.49
C TYR A 48 43.95 -18.58 -27.44
N ILE A 49 42.97 -17.67 -27.48
CA ILE A 49 41.55 -18.00 -27.56
C ILE A 49 41.03 -17.78 -28.98
N LYS A 50 39.97 -18.50 -29.35
CA LYS A 50 39.33 -18.34 -30.65
C LYS A 50 38.42 -17.11 -30.64
N ASP A 51 38.59 -16.26 -31.65
CA ASP A 51 37.71 -15.11 -31.89
C ASP A 51 36.49 -15.58 -32.69
N TYR A 52 35.29 -15.23 -32.21
CA TYR A 52 34.02 -15.58 -32.86
C TYR A 52 33.29 -14.32 -33.30
N ASP A 53 33.03 -14.20 -34.60
CA ASP A 53 32.21 -13.12 -35.15
C ASP A 53 30.78 -13.19 -34.59
N GLY A 54 30.31 -12.05 -34.06
CA GLY A 54 28.99 -11.95 -33.43
C GLY A 54 28.91 -12.41 -31.96
N GLY A 55 30.01 -12.92 -31.40
CA GLY A 55 30.11 -13.20 -29.97
C GLY A 55 30.55 -11.97 -29.17
N ILE A 56 30.05 -11.84 -27.94
CA ILE A 56 30.48 -10.80 -27.00
C ILE A 56 31.54 -11.41 -26.07
N LEU A 57 32.78 -10.92 -26.16
CA LEU A 57 33.84 -11.31 -25.23
C LEU A 57 33.48 -10.84 -23.81
N MET A 58 33.57 -11.75 -22.84
CA MET A 58 33.27 -11.48 -21.44
C MET A 58 34.33 -12.10 -20.52
N GLU A 59 34.65 -11.38 -19.44
CA GLU A 59 35.61 -11.77 -18.41
C GLU A 59 34.90 -12.08 -17.08
N CYS A 60 35.29 -13.16 -16.41
CA CYS A 60 34.99 -13.38 -14.99
C CYS A 60 36.27 -13.52 -14.21
N LYS A 61 36.51 -12.58 -13.30
CA LYS A 61 37.55 -12.69 -12.29
C LYS A 61 37.09 -13.61 -11.15
N ILE A 62 37.89 -14.64 -10.86
CA ILE A 62 37.62 -15.61 -9.80
C ILE A 62 38.17 -15.07 -8.48
N ASP A 63 37.26 -14.87 -7.52
CA ASP A 63 37.58 -14.45 -6.17
C ASP A 63 38.27 -15.60 -5.41
N GLN A 64 39.40 -15.26 -4.81
CA GLN A 64 40.30 -16.24 -4.20
C GLN A 64 39.83 -16.72 -2.82
N LYS A 65 38.91 -15.99 -2.19
CA LYS A 65 38.42 -16.28 -0.83
C LYS A 65 36.98 -16.79 -0.82
N LEU A 66 36.23 -16.58 -1.91
CA LEU A 66 34.81 -16.89 -1.95
C LEU A 66 34.54 -18.41 -2.03
N PRO A 67 33.76 -19.01 -1.13
CA PRO A 67 33.40 -20.42 -1.21
C PRO A 67 32.27 -20.62 -2.24
N TYR A 68 32.60 -20.71 -3.54
CA TYR A 68 31.61 -20.74 -4.61
C TYR A 68 30.54 -21.84 -4.46
N VAL A 69 30.91 -23.05 -4.03
CA VAL A 69 29.94 -24.15 -3.84
C VAL A 69 29.01 -23.92 -2.64
N ASP A 70 29.48 -23.21 -1.61
CA ASP A 70 28.73 -22.92 -0.38
C ASP A 70 28.27 -21.46 -0.27
N LEU A 71 28.27 -20.75 -1.40
CA LEU A 71 28.01 -19.31 -1.48
C LEU A 71 26.65 -18.95 -0.86
N ALA A 72 25.63 -19.78 -1.09
CA ALA A 72 24.29 -19.55 -0.57
C ALA A 72 24.25 -19.63 0.97
N THR A 73 24.98 -20.58 1.57
CA THR A 73 25.07 -20.70 3.03
C THR A 73 25.83 -19.54 3.63
N MET A 74 26.96 -19.17 3.02
CA MET A 74 27.73 -17.99 3.42
C MET A 74 26.86 -16.72 3.42
N ILE A 75 26.10 -16.47 2.34
CA ILE A 75 25.19 -15.31 2.24
C ILE A 75 24.09 -15.38 3.31
N ARG A 76 23.51 -16.56 3.58
CA ARG A 76 22.53 -16.73 4.65
C ARG A 76 23.10 -16.36 6.02
N HIS A 77 24.31 -16.84 6.34
CA HIS A 77 24.97 -16.51 7.61
C HIS A 77 25.32 -15.02 7.71
N GLN A 78 25.81 -14.42 6.63
CA GLN A 78 26.09 -12.98 6.59
C GLN A 78 24.83 -12.14 6.81
N ARG A 79 23.73 -12.50 6.13
CA ARG A 79 22.44 -11.84 6.32
C ARG A 79 21.95 -12.02 7.75
N GLN A 80 22.04 -13.22 8.30
CA GLN A 80 21.65 -13.49 9.68
C GLN A 80 22.46 -12.64 10.67
N ALA A 81 23.78 -12.55 10.50
CA ALA A 81 24.64 -11.72 11.37
C ALA A 81 24.28 -10.23 11.29
N ILE A 82 23.96 -9.73 10.08
CA ILE A 82 23.46 -8.36 9.89
C ILE A 82 22.10 -8.19 10.58
N ASP A 83 21.17 -9.12 10.39
CA ASP A 83 19.84 -9.08 11.00
C ASP A 83 19.94 -9.12 12.53
N GLU A 84 20.83 -9.92 13.11
CA GLU A 84 21.13 -9.95 14.54
C GLU A 84 21.62 -8.59 15.05
N LYS A 85 22.56 -7.95 14.33
CA LYS A 85 23.02 -6.60 14.68
C LYS A 85 21.94 -5.53 14.53
N ILE A 86 21.07 -5.66 13.53
CA ILE A 86 19.91 -4.77 13.38
C ILE A 86 18.96 -4.93 14.57
N ARG A 87 18.71 -6.15 15.04
CA ARG A 87 17.84 -6.40 16.20
C ARG A 87 18.38 -5.80 17.50
N GLU A 88 19.70 -5.70 17.67
CA GLU A 88 20.31 -5.01 18.82
C GLU A 88 20.02 -3.49 18.83
N LEU A 89 19.80 -2.90 17.66
CA LEU A 89 19.61 -1.45 17.50
C LEU A 89 18.16 -1.04 17.18
N SER A 90 17.34 -1.98 16.73
CA SER A 90 16.00 -1.72 16.19
C SER A 90 14.95 -2.67 16.75
N ASN A 91 13.80 -2.09 17.10
CA ASN A 91 12.61 -2.80 17.56
C ASN A 91 11.79 -3.40 16.41
N CYS A 92 12.32 -3.45 15.17
CA CYS A 92 11.59 -3.94 13.99
C CYS A 92 11.11 -5.39 14.09
N HIS A 93 11.77 -6.19 14.93
CA HIS A 93 11.45 -7.59 15.17
C HIS A 93 10.35 -7.78 16.23
N ILE A 94 9.94 -6.72 16.93
CA ILE A 94 8.90 -6.76 17.96
C ILE A 94 7.53 -6.70 17.29
N VAL A 95 6.72 -7.73 17.50
CA VAL A 95 5.32 -7.77 17.06
C VAL A 95 4.43 -7.28 18.19
N TYR A 96 3.88 -6.08 18.04
CA TYR A 96 2.94 -5.50 19.01
C TYR A 96 1.55 -6.12 18.82
N SER A 97 0.78 -6.18 19.92
CA SER A 97 -0.63 -6.58 19.85
C SER A 97 -1.42 -5.62 18.95
N GLY A 98 -2.44 -6.14 18.28
CA GLY A 98 -3.35 -5.32 17.48
C GLY A 98 -3.98 -4.21 18.32
N ILE A 99 -4.13 -3.02 17.73
CA ILE A 99 -4.72 -1.88 18.43
C ILE A 99 -6.22 -2.13 18.61
N ASP A 100 -6.66 -2.25 19.86
CA ASP A 100 -8.08 -2.32 20.20
C ASP A 100 -8.71 -0.92 20.16
N PHE A 101 -9.21 -0.55 18.97
CA PHE A 101 -10.08 0.60 18.82
C PHE A 101 -11.47 0.23 19.32
N GLN A 102 -11.68 0.18 20.64
CA GLN A 102 -13.01 -0.05 21.23
C GLN A 102 -14.04 0.81 20.50
N LYS A 103 -14.99 0.20 19.78
CA LYS A 103 -15.96 0.92 18.94
C LYS A 103 -17.26 1.13 19.71
N LYS A 104 -17.85 2.32 19.57
CA LYS A 104 -19.23 2.63 19.92
C LYS A 104 -20.16 2.20 18.78
N GLU A 105 -21.45 2.50 18.94
CA GLU A 105 -22.44 2.40 17.88
C GLU A 105 -21.96 3.07 16.58
N ALA A 106 -22.39 2.55 15.43
CA ALA A 106 -21.93 2.95 14.10
C ALA A 106 -20.41 2.77 13.86
N GLY A 107 -19.69 2.02 14.69
CA GLY A 107 -18.25 1.77 14.50
C GLY A 107 -17.35 2.97 14.84
N ILE A 108 -17.90 3.99 15.51
CA ILE A 108 -17.18 5.19 15.92
C ILE A 108 -16.18 4.83 17.03
N PRO A 109 -14.89 5.21 16.95
CA PRO A 109 -13.93 4.94 18.02
C PRO A 109 -14.39 5.55 19.36
N ARG A 110 -14.31 4.78 20.45
CA ARG A 110 -14.66 5.26 21.80
C ARG A 110 -13.70 6.33 22.29
N ARG A 111 -12.42 6.18 21.93
CA ARG A 111 -11.33 7.11 22.23
C ARG A 111 -10.50 7.29 20.96
N LEU A 112 -10.26 8.54 20.58
CA LEU A 112 -9.29 8.86 19.53
C LEU A 112 -7.89 8.56 20.08
N MET A 113 -7.18 7.64 19.45
CA MET A 113 -5.79 7.33 19.80
C MET A 113 -4.89 8.29 19.05
N LYS A 114 -4.02 8.99 19.78
CA LYS A 114 -3.01 9.81 19.12
C LYS A 114 -1.85 8.92 18.64
N PRO A 115 -1.17 9.25 17.54
CA PRO A 115 -0.04 8.46 17.07
C PRO A 115 1.02 8.23 18.17
N GLU A 116 1.30 9.24 19.00
CA GLU A 116 2.23 9.13 20.13
C GLU A 116 1.82 8.13 21.22
N ASP A 117 0.54 7.73 21.28
CA ASP A 117 0.06 6.72 22.22
C ASP A 117 0.28 5.28 21.70
N ILE A 118 0.61 5.11 20.42
CA ILE A 118 0.83 3.80 19.80
C ILE A 118 2.17 3.24 20.29
N PRO A 119 2.21 2.09 21.01
CA PRO A 119 3.41 1.58 21.66
C PRO A 119 4.63 1.50 20.75
N GLY A 120 4.52 0.85 19.59
CA GLY A 120 5.65 0.72 18.66
C GLY A 120 6.09 2.03 18.01
N LEU A 121 5.21 3.02 17.86
CA LEU A 121 5.56 4.32 17.32
C LEU A 121 6.28 5.17 18.38
N ARG A 122 5.77 5.15 19.62
CA ARG A 122 6.37 5.80 20.78
C ARG A 122 7.77 5.26 21.09
N GLU A 123 7.91 3.93 21.08
CA GLU A 123 9.18 3.25 21.35
C GLU A 123 10.23 3.50 20.26
N ALA A 124 9.79 3.65 19.01
CA ALA A 124 10.67 4.04 17.90
C ALA A 124 11.14 5.51 17.98
N GLY A 125 10.74 6.26 19.01
CA GLY A 125 11.11 7.68 19.16
C GLY A 125 10.50 8.56 18.08
N TRP A 126 9.37 8.14 17.50
CA TRP A 126 8.65 8.95 16.54
C TRP A 126 8.19 10.24 17.19
N THR A 127 8.46 11.36 16.55
CA THR A 127 7.90 12.65 16.91
C THR A 127 7.10 13.22 15.75
N PRO A 128 6.02 13.97 16.00
CA PRO A 128 5.21 14.53 14.93
C PRO A 128 5.99 15.45 13.96
N ASP A 129 7.16 15.95 14.35
CA ASP A 129 8.00 16.88 13.57
C ASP A 129 9.14 16.20 12.79
N GLN A 130 9.34 14.87 12.92
CA GLN A 130 10.44 14.13 12.26
C GLN A 130 10.30 14.03 10.73
N TRP A 131 9.10 14.25 10.19
CA TRP A 131 8.90 14.42 8.75
C TRP A 131 8.76 15.91 8.44
N GLY A 132 9.65 16.43 7.60
CA GLY A 132 9.71 17.83 7.14
C GLY A 132 8.50 18.35 6.34
N HIS A 133 7.30 17.85 6.60
CA HIS A 133 6.04 18.44 6.15
C HIS A 133 5.21 18.89 7.35
N SER A 134 5.65 19.97 8.01
CA SER A 134 4.82 21.16 8.21
C SER A 134 5.52 22.17 9.11
N LYS A 135 6.27 23.12 8.51
CA LYS A 135 6.66 24.40 9.14
C LYS A 135 5.46 25.31 9.47
N SER A 136 4.29 24.75 9.76
CA SER A 136 3.04 25.47 9.91
C SER A 136 2.16 24.78 10.94
N ARG A 137 2.75 24.32 12.04
CA ARG A 137 1.98 23.76 13.15
C ARG A 137 1.22 24.84 13.95
N SER A 138 1.62 26.11 13.80
CA SER A 138 0.93 27.27 14.40
C SER A 138 -0.15 27.88 13.49
N THR A 139 0.00 27.81 12.16
CA THR A 139 -0.95 28.39 11.20
C THR A 139 -2.00 27.36 10.76
N PHE A 140 -1.62 26.09 10.61
CA PHE A 140 -2.56 25.02 10.23
C PHE A 140 -3.50 24.54 11.33
N SER A 141 -3.31 24.86 12.62
CA SER A 141 -4.32 24.45 13.62
C SER A 141 -5.65 25.16 13.41
N SER A 142 -5.62 26.43 12.98
CA SER A 142 -6.82 27.18 12.61
C SER A 142 -7.39 26.67 11.28
N ASP A 143 -6.53 26.47 10.27
CA ASP A 143 -6.95 25.99 8.95
C ASP A 143 -7.49 24.56 8.98
N TYR A 144 -6.93 23.68 9.82
CA TYR A 144 -7.39 22.31 9.99
C TYR A 144 -8.74 22.23 10.68
N ASN A 145 -8.94 23.00 11.76
CA ASN A 145 -10.24 23.08 12.42
C ASN A 145 -11.30 23.70 11.50
N THR A 146 -10.93 24.73 10.74
CA THR A 146 -11.79 25.34 9.73
C THR A 146 -12.14 24.35 8.62
N TYR A 147 -11.16 23.61 8.09
CA TYR A 147 -11.37 22.56 7.11
C TYR A 147 -12.30 21.47 7.65
N ARG A 148 -12.08 20.99 8.89
CA ARG A 148 -12.94 19.99 9.54
C ARG A 148 -14.39 20.47 9.67
N GLN A 149 -14.59 21.73 10.05
CA GLN A 149 -15.92 22.33 10.14
C GLN A 149 -16.59 22.44 8.76
N GLN A 150 -15.85 22.91 7.74
CA GLN A 150 -16.34 23.00 6.36
C GLN A 150 -16.69 21.62 5.80
N LEU A 151 -15.82 20.62 6.02
CA LEU A 151 -16.05 19.24 5.62
C LEU A 151 -17.28 18.65 6.30
N THR A 152 -17.43 18.85 7.61
CA THR A 152 -18.59 18.38 8.37
C THR A 152 -19.87 19.05 7.89
N SER A 153 -19.85 20.36 7.66
CA SER A 153 -20.98 21.11 7.11
C SER A 153 -21.39 20.58 5.72
N LEU A 154 -20.41 20.34 4.84
CA LEU A 154 -20.64 19.73 3.54
C LEU A 154 -21.30 18.35 3.67
N MET A 155 -20.76 17.47 4.52
CA MET A 155 -21.31 16.13 4.72
C MET A 155 -22.74 16.17 5.29
N ARG A 156 -23.01 17.06 6.26
CA ARG A 156 -24.38 17.29 6.79
C ARG A 156 -25.35 17.72 5.69
N MET A 157 -24.93 18.68 4.86
CA MET A 157 -25.74 19.20 3.75
C MET A 157 -26.00 18.14 2.66
N LEU A 158 -24.99 17.32 2.32
CA LEU A 158 -25.14 16.21 1.38
C LEU A 158 -26.07 15.14 1.96
N LEU A 159 -25.84 14.72 3.19
CA LEU A 159 -26.65 13.70 3.85
C LEU A 159 -28.11 14.12 3.98
N LYS A 160 -28.37 15.37 4.38
CA LYS A 160 -29.74 15.91 4.46
C LYS A 160 -30.47 15.78 3.13
N SER A 161 -29.83 16.18 2.02
CA SER A 161 -30.47 16.06 0.70
C SER A 161 -30.76 14.63 0.27
N LEU A 162 -29.91 13.68 0.69
CA LEU A 162 -30.11 12.29 0.38
C LEU A 162 -31.30 11.77 1.17
N VAL A 163 -31.38 12.06 2.48
CA VAL A 163 -32.51 11.66 3.33
C VAL A 163 -33.84 12.24 2.85
N ASP A 164 -33.83 13.47 2.34
CA ASP A 164 -35.01 14.17 1.83
C ASP A 164 -35.42 13.71 0.40
N HIS A 165 -34.58 12.95 -0.30
CA HIS A 165 -34.88 12.45 -1.65
C HIS A 165 -35.96 11.37 -1.62
N ALA A 166 -36.88 11.38 -2.61
CA ALA A 166 -38.00 10.45 -2.68
C ALA A 166 -37.57 8.97 -2.68
N ASP A 167 -36.45 8.65 -3.33
CA ASP A 167 -35.89 7.28 -3.41
C ASP A 167 -35.09 6.84 -2.17
N ALA A 168 -35.00 7.67 -1.12
CA ALA A 168 -34.15 7.37 0.03
C ALA A 168 -34.76 6.42 1.05
N TRP A 169 -36.07 6.19 0.98
CA TRP A 169 -36.82 5.42 1.98
C TRP A 169 -36.22 4.04 2.31
N PRO A 170 -35.63 3.24 1.37
CA PRO A 170 -35.04 1.95 1.74
C PRO A 170 -33.74 2.05 2.52
N PHE A 171 -33.10 3.23 2.51
CA PHE A 171 -31.75 3.43 3.02
C PHE A 171 -31.74 4.24 4.32
N LYS A 172 -32.91 4.65 4.84
CA LYS A 172 -33.00 5.54 6.01
C LYS A 172 -32.56 4.85 7.30
N GLU A 173 -32.78 3.55 7.40
CA GLU A 173 -32.55 2.74 8.60
C GLU A 173 -31.77 1.48 8.23
N PRO A 174 -31.06 0.84 9.17
CA PRO A 174 -30.46 -0.47 8.97
C PRO A 174 -31.53 -1.50 8.55
N VAL A 175 -31.16 -2.43 7.68
CA VAL A 175 -32.05 -3.55 7.30
C VAL A 175 -32.30 -4.42 8.52
N ASP A 176 -33.57 -4.67 8.87
CA ASP A 176 -33.93 -5.50 10.01
C ASP A 176 -33.82 -6.99 9.64
N SER A 177 -32.97 -7.75 10.33
CA SER A 177 -32.82 -9.20 10.12
C SER A 177 -34.10 -9.99 10.40
N ARG A 178 -35.06 -9.43 11.14
CA ARG A 178 -36.35 -10.09 11.39
C ARG A 178 -37.22 -10.07 10.14
N ASP A 179 -37.14 -8.98 9.37
CA ASP A 179 -37.88 -8.80 8.12
C ASP A 179 -37.14 -9.40 6.93
N VAL A 180 -35.80 -9.40 6.97
CA VAL A 180 -34.92 -9.91 5.91
C VAL A 180 -33.85 -10.86 6.49
N PRO A 181 -34.21 -12.13 6.78
CA PRO A 181 -33.36 -13.04 7.56
C PRO A 181 -32.00 -13.38 6.96
N ASP A 182 -31.89 -13.45 5.64
CA ASP A 182 -30.66 -13.84 4.94
C ASP A 182 -29.75 -12.65 4.57
N TYR A 183 -30.14 -11.42 4.92
CA TYR A 183 -29.45 -10.21 4.48
C TYR A 183 -27.97 -10.19 4.91
N TYR A 184 -27.68 -10.49 6.17
CA TYR A 184 -26.33 -10.45 6.72
C TYR A 184 -25.46 -11.67 6.34
N ASP A 185 -26.08 -12.72 5.80
CA ASP A 185 -25.37 -13.85 5.20
C ASP A 185 -24.78 -13.48 3.83
N ILE A 186 -25.43 -12.54 3.12
CA ILE A 186 -25.01 -12.06 1.81
C ILE A 186 -24.17 -10.77 1.95
N ILE A 187 -24.69 -9.80 2.70
CA ILE A 187 -24.09 -8.46 2.87
C ILE A 187 -23.21 -8.42 4.12
N LYS A 188 -21.89 -8.42 3.91
CA LYS A 188 -20.89 -8.51 4.99
C LYS A 188 -20.56 -7.18 5.67
N ASP A 189 -20.80 -6.07 5.00
CA ASP A 189 -20.48 -4.74 5.50
C ASP A 189 -21.68 -3.79 5.30
N PRO A 190 -22.75 -3.99 6.10
CA PRO A 190 -24.01 -3.25 5.99
C PRO A 190 -23.81 -1.78 6.36
N ILE A 191 -24.56 -0.89 5.71
CA ILE A 191 -24.54 0.55 5.97
C ILE A 191 -25.87 1.17 5.54
N ASP A 192 -26.23 2.28 6.18
CA ASP A 192 -27.48 3.01 6.00
C ASP A 192 -27.29 4.49 6.39
N LEU A 193 -28.23 5.35 5.97
CA LEU A 193 -28.15 6.80 6.17
C LEU A 193 -28.17 7.22 7.65
N LYS A 194 -28.80 6.46 8.55
CA LYS A 194 -28.78 6.75 9.99
C LYS A 194 -27.44 6.42 10.62
N THR A 195 -26.84 5.30 10.26
CA THR A 195 -25.46 4.96 10.66
C THR A 195 -24.48 6.02 10.15
N MET A 196 -24.62 6.44 8.90
CA MET A 196 -23.82 7.54 8.35
C MET A 196 -24.07 8.88 9.06
N SER A 197 -25.33 9.20 9.40
CA SER A 197 -25.69 10.38 10.19
C SER A 197 -24.96 10.43 11.52
N ARG A 198 -24.97 9.33 12.27
CA ARG A 198 -24.24 9.22 13.55
C ARG A 198 -22.73 9.41 13.36
N ARG A 199 -22.16 8.86 12.29
CA ARG A 199 -20.72 9.04 11.96
C ARG A 199 -20.40 10.50 11.62
N VAL A 200 -21.23 11.20 10.85
CA VAL A 200 -21.08 12.63 10.55
C VAL A 200 -21.16 13.46 11.84
N GLU A 201 -22.19 13.24 12.66
CA GLU A 201 -22.40 14.01 13.90
C GLU A 201 -21.34 13.73 14.98
N SER A 202 -20.68 12.57 14.93
CA SER A 202 -19.57 12.28 15.84
C SER A 202 -18.36 13.19 15.63
N GLU A 203 -18.19 13.73 14.42
CA GLU A 203 -17.00 14.46 13.97
C GLU A 203 -15.68 13.69 14.23
N GLN A 204 -15.75 12.36 14.37
CA GLN A 204 -14.63 11.49 14.75
C GLN A 204 -14.36 10.39 13.73
N TYR A 205 -15.34 10.02 12.92
CA TYR A 205 -15.21 8.93 11.95
C TYR A 205 -14.81 9.42 10.57
N TYR A 206 -15.62 10.30 9.94
CA TYR A 206 -15.31 10.85 8.63
C TYR A 206 -14.31 12.00 8.74
N VAL A 207 -13.02 11.66 8.66
CA VAL A 207 -11.94 12.66 8.66
C VAL A 207 -11.59 13.16 7.26
N THR A 208 -12.08 12.49 6.20
CA THR A 208 -12.01 12.94 4.81
C THR A 208 -13.34 12.74 4.09
N LEU A 209 -13.54 13.46 2.98
CA LEU A 209 -14.75 13.34 2.15
C LEU A 209 -14.82 11.95 1.48
N GLU A 210 -13.68 11.38 1.12
CA GLU A 210 -13.58 10.07 0.46
C GLU A 210 -14.13 8.96 1.35
N MET A 211 -13.92 9.01 2.66
CA MET A 211 -14.49 8.04 3.61
C MET A 211 -16.02 8.09 3.61
N PHE A 212 -16.60 9.29 3.61
CA PHE A 212 -18.04 9.49 3.53
C PHE A 212 -18.62 8.99 2.19
N VAL A 213 -17.95 9.33 1.08
CA VAL A 213 -18.32 8.86 -0.27
C VAL A 213 -18.24 7.34 -0.38
N ALA A 214 -17.22 6.72 0.23
CA ALA A 214 -17.05 5.27 0.21
C ALA A 214 -18.23 4.55 0.89
N ASP A 215 -18.71 5.05 2.03
CA ASP A 215 -19.89 4.49 2.71
C ASP A 215 -21.17 4.64 1.88
N LEU A 216 -21.36 5.79 1.21
CA LEU A 216 -22.50 5.96 0.29
C LEU A 216 -22.44 4.99 -0.89
N LYS A 217 -21.28 4.84 -1.51
CA LYS A 217 -21.08 3.87 -2.59
C LYS A 217 -21.34 2.44 -2.11
N ARG A 218 -20.83 2.08 -0.92
CA ARG A 218 -21.08 0.78 -0.31
C ARG A 218 -22.57 0.55 -0.07
N MET A 219 -23.31 1.56 0.40
CA MET A 219 -24.77 1.50 0.56
C MET A 219 -25.49 1.12 -0.74
N PHE A 220 -25.16 1.80 -1.85
CA PHE A 220 -25.76 1.51 -3.15
C PHE A 220 -25.32 0.17 -3.73
N ILE A 221 -24.05 -0.21 -3.56
CA ILE A 221 -23.53 -1.52 -3.98
C ILE A 221 -24.23 -2.63 -3.22
N ASN A 222 -24.31 -2.55 -1.88
CA ASN A 222 -25.00 -3.55 -1.05
C ASN A 222 -26.45 -3.75 -1.52
N ALA A 223 -27.16 -2.66 -1.79
CA ALA A 223 -28.53 -2.72 -2.30
C ALA A 223 -28.61 -3.47 -3.64
N ARG A 224 -27.69 -3.22 -4.56
CA ARG A 224 -27.63 -3.89 -5.88
C ARG A 224 -27.08 -5.31 -5.83
N THR A 225 -26.29 -5.64 -4.83
CA THR A 225 -25.78 -7.00 -4.58
C THR A 225 -26.89 -7.89 -4.04
N TYR A 226 -27.71 -7.38 -3.12
CA TYR A 226 -28.79 -8.15 -2.51
C TYR A 226 -30.03 -8.22 -3.41
N ASN A 227 -30.40 -7.13 -4.09
CA ASN A 227 -31.66 -7.04 -4.83
C ASN A 227 -31.47 -7.24 -6.34
N SER A 228 -32.44 -7.87 -7.01
CA SER A 228 -32.46 -7.99 -8.48
C SER A 228 -32.68 -6.62 -9.17
N PRO A 229 -32.10 -6.38 -10.38
CA PRO A 229 -32.27 -5.16 -11.16
C PRO A 229 -33.72 -4.70 -11.38
N ASP A 230 -34.67 -5.63 -11.42
CA ASP A 230 -36.08 -5.33 -11.69
C ASP A 230 -36.82 -4.76 -10.47
N THR A 231 -36.26 -4.93 -9.27
CA THR A 231 -36.88 -4.50 -8.01
C THR A 231 -36.83 -2.98 -7.82
N ILE A 232 -37.79 -2.46 -7.04
CA ILE A 232 -37.80 -1.03 -6.68
C ILE A 232 -36.55 -0.63 -5.89
N TYR A 233 -36.04 -1.50 -5.01
CA TYR A 233 -34.84 -1.25 -4.20
C TYR A 233 -33.59 -0.99 -5.06
N PHE A 234 -33.36 -1.85 -6.06
CA PHE A 234 -32.25 -1.67 -7.00
C PHE A 234 -32.39 -0.36 -7.77
N LYS A 235 -33.60 -0.08 -8.28
CA LYS A 235 -33.89 1.14 -9.05
C LYS A 235 -33.70 2.40 -8.19
N CYS A 236 -34.15 2.40 -6.93
CA CYS A 236 -33.93 3.48 -5.98
C CYS A 236 -32.43 3.71 -5.71
N SER A 237 -31.64 2.65 -5.53
CA SER A 237 -30.19 2.78 -5.33
C SER A 237 -29.49 3.46 -6.51
N THR A 238 -29.87 3.11 -7.73
CA THR A 238 -29.29 3.66 -8.96
C THR A 238 -29.65 5.13 -9.15
N ARG A 239 -30.93 5.49 -8.94
CA ARG A 239 -31.37 6.89 -9.05
C ARG A 239 -30.76 7.78 -7.96
N LEU A 240 -30.70 7.29 -6.73
CA LEU A 240 -30.14 8.04 -5.60
C LEU A 240 -28.62 8.21 -5.72
N GLU A 241 -27.90 7.21 -6.24
CA GLU A 241 -26.46 7.35 -6.55
C GLU A 241 -26.18 8.37 -7.65
N ALA A 242 -27.00 8.37 -8.72
CA ALA A 242 -26.88 9.36 -9.79
C ALA A 242 -27.14 10.78 -9.26
N TYR A 243 -28.20 10.94 -8.45
CA TYR A 243 -28.50 12.21 -7.77
C TYR A 243 -27.33 12.68 -6.90
N PHE A 244 -26.77 11.80 -6.07
CA PHE A 244 -25.62 12.09 -5.23
C PHE A 244 -24.41 12.55 -6.06
N THR A 245 -24.08 11.79 -7.10
CA THR A 245 -22.91 12.01 -7.97
C THR A 245 -22.98 13.39 -8.64
N ASN A 246 -24.14 13.76 -9.17
CA ASN A 246 -24.35 15.08 -9.78
C ASN A 246 -24.18 16.21 -8.74
N ARG A 247 -24.70 16.00 -7.52
CA ARG A 247 -24.66 17.00 -6.45
C ARG A 247 -23.24 17.26 -5.94
N ILE A 248 -22.44 16.20 -5.72
CA ILE A 248 -21.04 16.35 -5.29
C ILE A 248 -20.17 16.97 -6.39
N GLN A 249 -20.35 16.57 -7.66
CA GLN A 249 -19.62 17.17 -8.78
C GLN A 249 -19.91 18.66 -8.93
N SER A 250 -21.20 19.04 -8.82
CA SER A 250 -21.61 20.46 -8.87
C SER A 250 -20.97 21.27 -7.75
N HIS A 251 -20.94 20.73 -6.53
CA HIS A 251 -20.31 21.38 -5.39
C HIS A 251 -18.78 21.53 -5.56
N LEU A 252 -18.09 20.49 -6.05
CA LEU A 252 -16.65 20.54 -6.32
C LEU A 252 -16.31 21.56 -7.43
N ALA A 253 -17.13 21.64 -8.48
CA ALA A 253 -16.97 22.61 -9.55
C ALA A 253 -17.17 24.06 -9.05
N GLN A 254 -18.18 24.31 -8.22
CA GLN A 254 -18.42 25.62 -7.61
C GLN A 254 -17.25 26.03 -6.70
N ALA A 255 -16.77 25.11 -5.86
CA ALA A 255 -15.63 25.36 -4.97
C ALA A 255 -14.32 25.65 -5.71
N ALA A 256 -14.13 25.06 -6.91
CA ALA A 256 -12.99 25.36 -7.77
C ALA A 256 -13.10 26.76 -8.42
N SER A 257 -14.31 27.18 -8.78
CA SER A 257 -14.56 28.50 -9.39
C SER A 257 -14.41 29.67 -8.42
N THR A 258 -14.61 29.48 -7.11
CA THR A 258 -14.46 30.55 -6.09
C THR A 258 -13.00 30.81 -5.70
N LYS A 259 -12.05 30.00 -6.18
CA LYS A 259 -10.62 30.12 -5.87
C LYS A 259 -9.79 30.80 -6.97
N ASN A 260 -10.42 31.16 -8.09
CA ASN A 260 -9.85 31.97 -9.18
C ASN A 260 -10.42 33.38 -9.13
#